data_AF-A0A969LAG8-F1
#
_entry.id   AF-A0A969LAG8-F1
#
_cell.length_a   1.000
_cell.length_b   1.000
_cell.length_c   1.000
_cell.angle_alpha   90.00
_cell.angle_beta   90.00
_cell.angle_gamma   90.00
#
_symmetry.space_group_name_H-M   'P 1'
#
loop_
_entity.id
_entity.type
_entity.pdbx_description
1 polymer ?
#
loop_
_entity_poly.entity_id
_entity_poly.type
_entity_poly.pdbx_seq_one_letter_code
_entity_poly.pdbx_strand_id
1 'polypeptide(L)'
;MLHRWRICNNLTEDSTRDDRPYFVVDIVAQTPETTPTRMIDYWINRILGRPMNPAEREMLIEFLAQGRNPDLDLPSNLRRDWLPRAVALILMSPDFNWR
;
A
#
# COMPACT_ATOMS: atom_id res chain seq x y z
N MET A 1 -18.38 8.57 -7.63
CA MET A 1 -17.21 7.70 -7.36
C MET A 1 -17.20 7.20 -5.90
N LEU A 2 -18.23 6.50 -5.42
CA LEU A 2 -18.28 5.96 -4.04
C LEU A 2 -17.87 4.48 -3.96
N HIS A 3 -18.07 3.72 -5.04
CA HIS A 3 -17.79 2.28 -5.06
C HIS A 3 -16.34 1.91 -5.33
N ARG A 4 -15.53 2.83 -5.89
CA ARG A 4 -14.13 2.53 -6.26
C ARG A 4 -13.24 2.36 -5.04
N TRP A 5 -13.38 3.24 -4.05
CA TRP A 5 -12.73 3.12 -2.75
C TRP A 5 -13.01 1.76 -2.09
N ARG A 6 -14.26 1.27 -2.18
CA ARG A 6 -14.64 -0.05 -1.67
C ARG A 6 -13.94 -1.19 -2.41
N ILE A 7 -13.72 -1.06 -3.72
CA ILE A 7 -13.00 -2.09 -4.50
C ILE A 7 -11.51 -2.10 -4.13
N CYS A 8 -10.87 -0.94 -4.06
CA CYS A 8 -9.46 -0.83 -3.65
C CYS A 8 -9.26 -1.43 -2.25
N ASN A 9 -10.12 -1.06 -1.29
CA ASN A 9 -10.06 -1.62 0.05
C ASN A 9 -10.36 -3.11 0.06
N ASN A 10 -11.38 -3.61 -0.67
CA ASN A 10 -11.66 -5.05 -0.69
C ASN A 10 -10.51 -5.89 -1.26
N LEU A 11 -9.68 -5.33 -2.15
CA LEU A 11 -8.53 -6.03 -2.73
C LEU A 11 -7.32 -6.09 -1.78
N THR A 12 -7.14 -5.05 -0.95
CA THR A 12 -5.97 -4.89 -0.09
C THR A 12 -6.25 -5.20 1.38
N GLU A 13 -7.44 -4.85 1.86
CA GLU A 13 -7.91 -5.00 3.22
C GLU A 13 -9.04 -6.02 3.24
N ASP A 14 -8.81 -7.12 3.95
CA ASP A 14 -9.80 -8.17 4.22
C ASP A 14 -10.99 -7.63 5.04
N SER A 15 -11.83 -6.82 4.41
CA SER A 15 -12.89 -6.03 5.04
C SER A 15 -14.29 -6.43 4.56
N THR A 16 -14.45 -7.67 4.10
CA THR A 16 -15.76 -8.22 3.79
C THR A 16 -16.49 -8.67 5.05
N ARG A 17 -17.70 -8.12 5.20
CA ARG A 17 -18.66 -8.20 6.31
C ARG A 17 -19.15 -9.61 6.72
N ASP A 18 -18.60 -10.69 6.16
CA ASP A 18 -19.18 -12.05 6.22
C ASP A 18 -18.14 -13.20 6.37
N ASP A 19 -17.00 -12.97 7.03
CA ASP A 19 -15.99 -14.01 7.38
C ASP A 19 -15.45 -14.83 6.18
N ARG A 20 -15.59 -14.34 4.95
CA ARG A 20 -15.07 -14.98 3.74
C ARG A 20 -14.41 -13.94 2.83
N PRO A 21 -13.06 -13.87 2.79
CA PRO A 21 -12.37 -13.07 1.79
C PRO A 21 -12.65 -13.64 0.40
N TYR A 22 -13.39 -12.91 -0.44
CA TYR A 22 -13.63 -13.38 -1.82
C TYR A 22 -12.38 -13.22 -2.69
N PHE A 23 -11.55 -12.19 -2.48
CA PHE A 23 -10.27 -11.97 -3.19
C PHE A 23 -9.35 -11.01 -2.42
N VAL A 24 -8.60 -11.51 -1.43
CA VAL A 24 -7.56 -10.71 -0.76
C VAL A 24 -6.21 -11.04 -1.37
N VAL A 25 -5.54 -10.03 -1.91
CA VAL A 25 -4.15 -10.16 -2.31
C VAL A 25 -3.32 -10.14 -1.03
N ASP A 26 -2.54 -11.19 -0.77
CA ASP A 26 -1.59 -11.17 0.36
C ASP A 26 -0.44 -10.22 0.03
N ILE A 27 -0.65 -8.94 0.34
CA ILE A 27 0.30 -7.85 0.11
C ILE A 27 1.58 -8.12 0.89
N VAL A 28 1.48 -8.65 2.12
CA VAL A 28 2.64 -8.88 2.98
C VAL A 28 3.51 -10.00 2.44
N ALA A 29 2.92 -11.14 2.04
CA ALA A 29 3.67 -12.25 1.46
C ALA A 29 4.28 -11.91 0.09
N GLN A 30 3.67 -10.99 -0.65
CA GLN A 30 4.19 -10.54 -1.95
C GLN A 30 5.24 -9.43 -1.86
N THR A 31 5.55 -8.94 -0.67
CA THR A 31 6.52 -7.87 -0.46
C THR A 31 7.84 -8.47 0.03
N PRO A 32 8.87 -8.57 -0.84
CA PRO A 32 10.18 -9.10 -0.43
C PRO A 32 10.96 -8.10 0.44
N GLU A 33 10.60 -6.82 0.38
CA GLU A 33 11.29 -5.72 1.04
C GLU A 33 10.91 -5.59 2.51
N THR A 34 11.85 -5.10 3.34
CA THR A 34 11.68 -5.00 4.79
C THR A 34 11.66 -3.56 5.32
N THR A 35 12.13 -2.59 4.54
CA THR A 35 12.16 -1.16 4.91
C THR A 35 11.00 -0.39 4.26
N PRO A 36 10.38 0.58 4.95
CA PRO A 36 9.30 1.39 4.39
C PRO A 36 9.60 1.99 3.02
N THR A 37 10.78 2.61 2.84
CA THR A 37 11.22 3.19 1.56
C THR A 37 11.13 2.17 0.43
N ARG A 38 11.74 1.00 0.63
CA ARG A 38 11.83 -0.04 -0.41
C ARG A 38 10.48 -0.72 -0.67
N MET A 39 9.64 -0.88 0.37
CA MET A 39 8.28 -1.41 0.20
C MET A 39 7.42 -0.50 -0.66
N ILE A 40 7.45 0.81 -0.42
CA ILE A 40 6.67 1.77 -1.21
C ILE A 40 7.18 1.81 -2.65
N ASP A 41 8.49 1.87 -2.86
CA ASP A 41 9.07 1.84 -4.20
C ASP A 41 8.70 0.58 -4.99
N TYR A 42 8.74 -0.56 -4.31
CA TYR A 42 8.33 -1.84 -4.89
C TYR A 42 6.89 -1.79 -5.41
N TRP A 43 5.95 -1.31 -4.59
CA TRP A 43 4.54 -1.27 -4.97
C TRP A 43 4.21 -0.16 -5.98
N ILE A 44 4.87 1.00 -5.90
CA ILE A 44 4.76 2.06 -6.92
C ILE A 44 5.17 1.49 -8.28
N ASN A 45 6.35 0.86 -8.35
CA ASN A 45 6.83 0.29 -9.61
C ASN A 45 5.91 -0.84 -10.10
N ARG A 46 5.42 -1.69 -9.20
CA ARG A 46 4.55 -2.82 -9.55
C ARG A 46 3.16 -2.41 -10.03
N ILE A 47 2.57 -1.36 -9.44
CA ILE A 47 1.20 -0.92 -9.74
C ILE A 47 1.20 0.08 -10.90
N LEU A 48 2.10 1.06 -10.88
CA LEU A 48 2.10 2.16 -11.85
C LEU A 48 3.00 1.89 -13.06
N GLY A 49 4.04 1.06 -12.91
CA GLY A 49 5.04 0.82 -13.95
C GLY A 49 5.87 2.05 -14.31
N ARG A 50 5.83 3.10 -13.47
CA ARG A 50 6.49 4.40 -13.67
C ARG A 50 6.74 5.06 -12.30
N PRO A 51 7.64 6.06 -12.21
CA PRO A 51 7.79 6.84 -10.98
C PRO A 51 6.53 7.64 -10.67
N MET A 52 6.16 7.67 -9.39
CA MET A 52 5.13 8.55 -8.82
C MET A 52 5.72 9.95 -8.55
N ASN A 53 4.88 10.96 -8.40
CA ASN A 53 5.30 12.27 -7.88
C ASN A 53 6.14 12.10 -6.59
N PRO A 54 7.35 12.72 -6.50
CA PRO A 54 8.23 12.58 -5.34
C PRO A 54 7.59 12.98 -4.00
N ALA A 55 6.73 14.01 -3.99
CA ALA A 55 6.07 14.47 -2.77
C ALA A 55 5.01 13.45 -2.30
N GLU A 56 4.24 12.87 -3.22
CA GLU A 56 3.26 11.83 -2.89
C GLU A 56 3.93 10.54 -2.41
N ARG A 57 5.02 10.16 -3.08
CA ARG A 57 5.88 9.05 -2.65
C ARG A 57 6.37 9.24 -1.21
N GLU A 58 6.88 10.42 -0.88
CA GLU A 58 7.41 10.69 0.46
C GLU A 58 6.31 10.60 1.53
N MET A 59 5.12 11.14 1.26
CA MET A 59 3.97 11.01 2.16
C MET A 59 3.58 9.55 2.41
N LEU A 60 3.68 8.68 1.39
CA LEU A 60 3.40 7.25 1.55
C LEU A 60 4.47 6.53 2.39
N ILE A 61 5.74 6.94 2.25
CA ILE A 61 6.84 6.39 3.05
C ILE A 61 6.68 6.79 4.51
N GLU A 62 6.42 8.07 4.78
CA GLU A 62 6.16 8.57 6.13
C GLU A 62 4.94 7.88 6.76
N PHE A 63 3.88 7.72 5.98
CA PHE A 63 2.68 6.99 6.39
C PHE A 63 3.01 5.54 6.76
N LEU A 64 3.81 4.82 5.96
CA LEU A 64 4.17 3.44 6.28
C LEU A 64 5.16 3.35 7.45
N ALA A 65 6.07 4.31 7.59
CA ALA A 65 7.09 4.33 8.62
C ALA A 65 6.52 4.61 10.02
N GLN A 66 5.36 5.26 10.13
CA GLN A 66 4.69 5.54 11.41
C GLN A 66 5.60 6.28 12.40
N GLY A 67 6.34 7.28 11.90
CA GLY A 67 7.29 8.08 12.69
C GLY A 67 8.64 7.40 13.00
N ARG A 68 8.89 6.21 12.43
CA ARG A 68 10.20 5.53 12.52
C ARG A 68 11.11 5.94 11.36
N ASN A 69 12.38 5.57 11.44
CA ASN A 69 13.30 5.73 10.31
C ASN A 69 12.84 4.81 9.14
N PRO A 70 12.57 5.37 7.94
CA PRO A 70 12.03 4.63 6.81
C PRO A 70 13.05 3.71 6.09
N ASP A 71 14.33 3.83 6.43
CA ASP A 71 15.40 2.99 5.88
C ASP A 71 15.80 1.84 6.81
N LEU A 72 15.11 1.70 7.94
CA LEU A 72 15.24 0.57 8.86
C LEU A 72 14.07 -0.41 8.70
N ASP A 73 14.31 -1.65 9.11
CA ASP A 73 13.30 -2.70 9.05
C ASP A 73 12.04 -2.32 9.83
N LEU A 74 10.89 -2.43 9.15
CA LEU A 74 9.59 -2.23 9.77
C LEU A 74 9.18 -3.50 10.53
N PRO A 75 8.83 -3.39 11.84
CA PRO A 75 8.30 -4.50 12.63
C PRO A 75 7.14 -5.23 11.94
N SER A 76 7.06 -6.54 12.11
CA SER A 76 6.12 -7.39 11.37
C SER A 76 4.64 -7.08 11.64
N ASN A 77 4.30 -6.63 12.85
CA ASN A 77 2.95 -6.16 13.19
C ASN A 77 2.59 -4.90 12.39
N LEU A 78 3.46 -3.89 12.41
CA LEU A 78 3.23 -2.65 11.66
C LEU A 78 3.18 -2.91 10.16
N ARG A 79 4.01 -3.83 9.65
CA ARG A 79 3.96 -4.25 8.24
C ARG A 79 2.61 -4.86 7.87
N ARG A 80 2.07 -5.76 8.69
CA ARG A 80 0.76 -6.37 8.42
C ARG A 80 -0.37 -5.35 8.45
N ASP A 81 -0.30 -4.38 9.36
CA ASP A 81 -1.36 -3.39 9.53
C ASP A 81 -1.28 -2.28 8.47
N TRP A 82 -0.11 -1.70 8.24
CA TRP A 82 0.01 -0.45 7.48
C TRP A 82 0.35 -0.63 6.01
N LEU A 83 1.02 -1.73 5.64
CA LEU A 83 1.41 -1.95 4.25
C LEU A 83 0.21 -2.09 3.31
N PRO A 84 -0.84 -2.89 3.63
CA PRO A 84 -2.00 -2.97 2.75
C PRO A 84 -2.73 -1.64 2.59
N ARG A 85 -2.76 -0.82 3.65
CA ARG A 85 -3.33 0.53 3.65
C ARG A 85 -2.53 1.47 2.74
N ALA A 86 -1.20 1.42 2.83
CA ALA A 86 -0.33 2.20 1.96
C ALA A 86 -0.51 1.82 0.48
N VAL A 87 -0.64 0.53 0.18
CA VAL A 87 -0.94 0.04 -1.17
C VAL A 87 -2.32 0.51 -1.65
N ALA A 88 -3.33 0.51 -0.78
CA ALA A 88 -4.64 1.07 -1.09
C ALA A 88 -4.57 2.56 -1.46
N LEU A 89 -3.74 3.34 -0.75
CA LEU A 89 -3.52 4.76 -1.06
C LEU A 89 -2.86 4.96 -2.44
N ILE A 90 -1.92 4.10 -2.85
CA ILE A 90 -1.36 4.11 -4.21
C ILE A 90 -2.46 3.89 -5.25
N LEU A 91 -3.35 2.92 -5.03
CA LEU A 91 -4.50 2.66 -5.93
C LEU A 91 -5.54 3.78 -5.95
N MET A 92 -5.51 4.68 -4.97
CA MET A 92 -6.40 5.84 -4.90
C MET A 92 -5.76 7.14 -5.39
N SER A 93 -4.43 7.16 -5.56
CA SER A 93 -3.69 8.37 -5.92
C SER A 93 -4.10 8.93 -7.29
N PRO A 94 -3.93 10.25 -7.52
CA PRO A 94 -4.13 10.84 -8.84
C PRO A 94 -3.29 10.15 -9.93
N ASP A 95 -2.04 9.79 -9.59
CA ASP A 95 -1.11 9.07 -10.45
C ASP A 95 -1.64 7.72 -10.97
N PHE A 96 -2.52 7.05 -10.23
CA PHE A 96 -3.22 5.84 -10.69
C PHE A 96 -4.47 6.16 -11.54
N ASN A 97 -5.11 7.30 -11.27
CA ASN A 97 -6.43 7.64 -11.81
C ASN A 97 -6.38 8.34 -13.16
N TRP A 98 -5.29 9.07 -13.41
CA TRP A 98 -5.15 9.92 -14.57
C TRP A 98 -4.10 9.37 -15.54
N ARG A 99 -4.49 9.39 -16.82
CA ARG A 99 -3.59 9.61 -17.95
C ARG A 99 -3.64 11.08 -18.29
#